data_AF-A0A5Q2VFJ7-F1
#
_entry.id   AF-A0A5Q2VFJ7-F1
#
_cell.length_a   1.000
_cell.length_b   1.000
_cell.length_c   1.000
_cell.angle_alpha   90.00
_cell.angle_beta   90.00
_cell.angle_gamma   90.00
#
_symmetry.space_group_name_H-M   'P 1'
#
loop_
_entity.id
_entity.type
_entity.pdbx_description
1 polymer ?
#
loop_
_entity_poly.entity_id
_entity_poly.type
_entity_poly.pdbx_seq_one_letter_code
_entity_poly.pdbx_strand_id
1 'polypeptide(L)'
;MFQLSPQDIHLGAAAGSKQEAIQQVAAALTEAGCVSAAYVDGMLQRELQTSTYLGNGIAIPHGTTDTRALVLNTGVQVFQFPQGIEWGEGQTAFVVIGIAARSDEHLALLRQLTHVLSDDSVAEQLAKTTSTEELRSLLMGEKLTAEFQFDASLIALDVAADSLMTLQALNAGRLQKIGAVNAQFVSDVITRKPLNLGQGIWLSDSTEGNLTSAATLSRPVQAFDEDGEKVALLLTLSVADQQPLAVLNYLSDLLLANKAERLLNADAVTLLALLTSEVEEENTTLSAEYVIRNEHGLHARPGTALVNVIKKFDSEITVTNLDGSGKPANGRSLMKVVALGVKKGHHLRFTAKGEDAEAALKAIGEAINEGLGEGAA
;
A
#
# COMPACT_ATOMS: atom_id res chain seq x y z
N MET A 1 -6.77 -5.74 -14.11
CA MET A 1 -5.64 -4.80 -13.98
C MET A 1 -4.50 -5.41 -14.77
N PHE A 2 -3.94 -4.68 -15.73
CA PHE A 2 -2.81 -5.16 -16.52
C PHE A 2 -1.57 -5.22 -15.60
N GLN A 3 -0.82 -6.32 -15.65
CA GLN A 3 0.39 -6.53 -14.87
C GLN A 3 1.59 -6.53 -15.82
N LEU A 4 2.47 -5.55 -15.65
CA LEU A 4 3.75 -5.49 -16.36
C LEU A 4 4.81 -6.18 -15.52
N SER A 5 5.33 -7.32 -15.97
CA SER A 5 6.40 -8.01 -15.25
C SER A 5 7.77 -7.41 -15.61
N PRO A 6 8.76 -7.38 -14.70
CA PRO A 6 10.13 -6.94 -15.03
C PRO A 6 10.75 -7.69 -16.22
N GLN A 7 10.37 -8.95 -16.44
CA GLN A 7 10.87 -9.76 -17.56
C GLN A 7 10.35 -9.30 -18.94
N ASP A 8 9.29 -8.48 -18.98
CA ASP A 8 8.69 -7.97 -20.21
C ASP A 8 9.31 -6.61 -20.62
N ILE A 9 10.30 -6.13 -19.87
CA ILE A 9 10.94 -4.82 -20.04
C ILE A 9 12.38 -5.01 -20.49
N HIS A 10 12.73 -4.34 -21.59
CA HIS A 10 14.03 -4.39 -22.24
C HIS A 10 14.65 -2.99 -22.26
N LEU A 11 15.67 -2.78 -21.41
CA LEU A 11 16.36 -1.49 -21.30
C LEU A 11 17.50 -1.34 -22.31
N GLY A 12 17.81 -0.10 -22.69
CA GLY A 12 19.00 0.20 -23.49
C GLY A 12 19.02 -0.43 -24.88
N ALA A 13 17.86 -0.69 -25.47
CA ALA A 13 17.76 -1.23 -26.82
C ALA A 13 18.16 -0.21 -27.88
N ALA A 14 18.59 -0.69 -29.04
CA ALA A 14 18.98 0.13 -30.17
C ALA A 14 18.18 -0.24 -31.41
N ALA A 15 17.67 0.75 -32.13
CA ALA A 15 17.05 0.60 -33.44
C ALA A 15 17.40 1.83 -34.29
N GLY A 16 17.61 1.64 -35.59
CA GLY A 16 17.87 2.71 -36.55
C GLY A 16 16.59 3.30 -37.16
N SER A 17 15.44 2.65 -36.95
CA SER A 17 14.17 3.11 -37.51
C SER A 17 12.95 2.63 -36.70
N LYS A 18 11.82 3.31 -36.89
CA LYS A 18 10.50 2.87 -36.39
C LYS A 18 10.19 1.42 -36.75
N GLN A 19 10.45 1.02 -38.00
CA GLN A 19 10.17 -0.33 -38.49
C GLN A 19 10.99 -1.38 -37.72
N GLU A 20 12.28 -1.11 -37.50
CA GLU A 20 13.15 -2.02 -36.75
C GLU A 20 12.72 -2.14 -35.28
N ALA A 21 12.35 -1.03 -34.64
CA ALA A 21 11.81 -1.06 -33.27
C ALA A 21 10.53 -1.91 -33.19
N ILE A 22 9.61 -1.76 -34.14
CA ILE A 22 8.38 -2.58 -34.21
C ILE A 22 8.71 -4.07 -34.40
N GLN A 23 9.71 -4.39 -35.23
CA GLN A 23 10.14 -5.77 -35.46
C GLN A 23 10.76 -6.39 -34.20
N GLN A 24 11.59 -5.66 -33.46
CA GLN A 24 12.18 -6.14 -32.19
C GLN A 24 11.09 -6.46 -31.17
N VAL A 25 10.14 -5.54 -31.00
CA VAL A 25 9.02 -5.70 -30.08
C VAL A 25 8.12 -6.88 -30.50
N ALA A 26 7.83 -7.03 -31.79
CA ALA A 26 7.04 -8.16 -32.30
C ALA A 26 7.75 -9.51 -32.13
N ALA A 27 9.08 -9.54 -32.27
CA ALA A 27 9.88 -10.73 -32.02
C ALA A 27 9.80 -11.14 -30.54
N ALA A 28 9.92 -10.19 -29.61
CA ALA A 28 9.77 -10.46 -28.18
C ALA A 28 8.36 -10.97 -27.83
N LEU A 29 7.30 -10.42 -28.44
CA LEU A 29 5.93 -10.93 -28.26
C LEU A 29 5.77 -12.37 -28.79
N THR A 30 6.50 -12.72 -29.85
CA THR A 30 6.50 -14.08 -30.40
C THR A 30 7.24 -15.04 -29.48
N GLU A 31 8.41 -14.64 -28.97
CA GLU A 31 9.22 -15.42 -28.03
C GLU A 31 8.50 -15.67 -26.70
N ALA A 32 7.78 -14.66 -26.20
CA ALA A 32 6.91 -14.78 -25.03
C ALA A 32 5.66 -15.65 -25.27
N GLY A 33 5.44 -16.16 -26.49
CA GLY A 33 4.29 -16.99 -26.83
C GLY A 33 2.96 -16.23 -26.85
N CYS A 34 3.00 -14.91 -26.98
CA CYS A 34 1.80 -14.07 -27.07
C CYS A 34 1.19 -14.11 -28.47
N VAL A 35 2.03 -14.19 -29.52
CA VAL A 35 1.58 -14.10 -30.91
C VAL A 35 2.32 -15.09 -31.82
N SER A 36 1.74 -15.34 -32.99
CA SER A 36 2.42 -16.06 -34.07
C SER A 36 3.37 -15.14 -34.84
N ALA A 37 4.40 -15.69 -35.48
CA ALA A 37 5.45 -14.92 -36.17
C ALA A 37 4.93 -13.91 -37.22
N ALA A 38 3.80 -14.19 -37.88
CA ALA A 38 3.18 -13.28 -38.85
C ALA A 38 2.51 -12.04 -38.23
N TYR A 39 2.44 -11.93 -36.89
CA TYR A 39 1.79 -10.79 -36.24
C TYR A 39 2.53 -9.46 -36.49
N VAL A 40 3.85 -9.52 -36.72
CA VAL A 40 4.67 -8.35 -37.07
C VAL A 40 4.13 -7.61 -38.29
N ASP A 41 3.64 -8.32 -39.30
CA ASP A 41 3.06 -7.71 -40.50
C ASP A 41 1.83 -6.88 -40.14
N GLY A 42 1.00 -7.38 -39.22
CA GLY A 42 -0.15 -6.64 -38.70
C GLY A 42 0.25 -5.36 -37.97
N MET A 43 1.30 -5.41 -37.15
CA MET A 43 1.81 -4.23 -36.43
C MET A 43 2.34 -3.17 -37.41
N LEU A 44 3.09 -3.58 -38.43
CA LEU A 44 3.62 -2.69 -39.46
C LEU A 44 2.48 -2.09 -40.31
N GLN A 45 1.49 -2.88 -40.71
CA GLN A 45 0.33 -2.37 -41.45
C GLN A 45 -0.50 -1.39 -40.62
N ARG A 46 -0.69 -1.68 -39.32
CA ARG A 46 -1.40 -0.77 -38.40
C ARG A 46 -0.70 0.58 -38.31
N GLU A 47 0.63 0.58 -38.25
CA GLU A 47 1.46 1.78 -38.20
C GLU A 47 1.38 2.62 -39.48
N LEU A 48 1.23 1.98 -40.65
CA LEU A 48 1.06 2.69 -41.93
C LEU A 48 -0.28 3.41 -42.06
N GLN A 49 -1.33 2.93 -41.38
CA GLN A 49 -2.65 3.56 -41.41
C GLN A 49 -2.66 4.87 -40.63
N THR A 50 -2.07 4.88 -39.44
CA THR A 50 -1.95 6.04 -38.56
C THR A 50 -0.84 5.77 -37.56
N SER A 51 -0.05 6.80 -37.25
CA SER A 51 1.01 6.73 -36.23
C SER A 51 0.49 6.14 -34.92
N THR A 52 1.25 5.23 -34.33
CA THR A 52 0.98 4.71 -32.97
C THR A 52 1.73 5.48 -31.89
N TYR A 53 2.34 6.62 -32.24
CA TYR A 53 2.86 7.55 -31.25
C TYR A 53 1.71 8.11 -30.42
N LEU A 54 1.91 8.15 -29.10
CA LEU A 54 0.87 8.47 -28.15
C LEU A 54 1.10 9.81 -27.44
N GLY A 55 2.36 10.22 -27.27
CA GLY A 55 2.76 11.39 -26.51
C GLY A 55 3.97 11.10 -25.61
N ASN A 56 4.67 12.14 -25.16
CA ASN A 56 5.75 12.10 -24.16
C ASN A 56 6.78 10.99 -24.35
N GLY A 57 7.19 10.75 -25.60
CA GLY A 57 8.20 9.74 -25.91
C GLY A 57 7.70 8.30 -25.97
N ILE A 58 6.38 8.05 -25.99
CA ILE A 58 5.81 6.71 -26.00
C ILE A 58 5.13 6.39 -27.34
N ALA A 59 5.42 5.20 -27.86
CA ALA A 59 4.69 4.59 -28.97
C ALA A 59 4.11 3.22 -28.58
N ILE A 60 2.94 2.87 -29.13
CA ILE A 60 2.18 1.66 -28.76
C ILE A 60 1.81 0.81 -30.00
N PRO A 61 2.79 0.23 -30.71
CA PRO A 61 2.49 -0.59 -31.88
C PRO A 61 1.68 -1.85 -31.50
N HIS A 62 0.67 -2.16 -32.29
CA HIS A 62 -0.24 -3.30 -32.09
C HIS A 62 -0.78 -3.77 -33.44
N GLY A 63 -1.27 -5.01 -33.52
CA GLY A 63 -1.83 -5.57 -34.75
C GLY A 63 -3.15 -4.93 -35.20
N THR A 64 -3.61 -5.30 -36.39
CA THR A 64 -4.92 -4.91 -36.93
C THR A 64 -6.01 -5.88 -36.48
N THR A 65 -7.27 -5.58 -36.82
CA THR A 65 -8.39 -6.52 -36.64
C THR A 65 -8.17 -7.83 -37.39
N ASP A 66 -7.50 -7.80 -38.53
CA ASP A 66 -7.29 -8.95 -39.41
C ASP A 66 -6.22 -9.92 -38.85
N THR A 67 -5.30 -9.42 -38.02
CA THR A 67 -4.27 -10.25 -37.37
C THR A 67 -4.67 -10.74 -35.97
N ARG A 68 -5.90 -10.47 -35.51
CA ARG A 68 -6.39 -10.94 -34.19
C ARG A 68 -6.30 -12.45 -34.00
N ALA A 69 -6.53 -13.23 -35.06
CA ALA A 69 -6.42 -14.69 -35.02
C ALA A 69 -5.00 -15.19 -34.73
N LEU A 70 -3.99 -14.34 -34.93
CA LEU A 70 -2.58 -14.65 -34.65
C LEU A 70 -2.19 -14.40 -33.20
N VAL A 71 -3.07 -13.79 -32.38
CA VAL A 71 -2.84 -13.57 -30.95
C VAL A 71 -3.17 -14.85 -30.18
N LEU A 72 -2.15 -15.52 -29.66
CA LEU A 72 -2.26 -16.74 -28.86
C LEU A 72 -2.70 -16.40 -27.44
N ASN A 73 -2.03 -15.45 -26.80
CA ASN A 73 -2.30 -14.97 -25.45
C ASN A 73 -2.19 -13.45 -25.40
N THR A 74 -2.94 -12.80 -24.51
CA THR A 74 -2.72 -11.38 -24.23
C THR A 74 -1.36 -11.19 -23.59
N GLY A 75 -0.60 -10.20 -24.06
CA GLY A 75 0.71 -9.88 -23.50
C GLY A 75 1.25 -8.57 -24.04
N VAL A 76 2.29 -8.07 -23.38
CA VAL A 76 2.95 -6.82 -23.72
C VAL A 76 4.46 -7.01 -23.62
N GLN A 77 5.19 -6.26 -24.44
CA GLN A 77 6.64 -6.16 -24.36
C GLN A 77 7.03 -4.68 -24.47
N VAL A 78 7.90 -4.22 -23.57
CA VAL A 78 8.31 -2.82 -23.45
C VAL A 78 9.78 -2.71 -23.78
N PHE A 79 10.13 -1.85 -24.73
CA PHE A 79 11.50 -1.57 -25.11
C PHE A 79 11.82 -0.09 -24.88
N GLN A 80 12.91 0.18 -24.18
CA GLN A 80 13.47 1.52 -24.06
C GLN A 80 14.59 1.71 -25.09
N PHE A 81 14.55 2.83 -25.80
CA PHE A 81 15.53 3.29 -26.78
C PHE A 81 16.10 4.64 -26.33
N PRO A 82 17.18 4.67 -25.52
CA PRO A 82 17.73 5.90 -24.95
C PRO A 82 18.11 6.97 -25.98
N GLN A 83 18.55 6.55 -27.17
CA GLN A 83 18.89 7.43 -28.29
C GLN A 83 17.67 8.12 -28.92
N GLY A 84 16.45 7.63 -28.66
CA GLY A 84 15.22 8.07 -29.29
C GLY A 84 15.10 7.57 -30.74
N ILE A 85 13.88 7.18 -31.13
CA ILE A 85 13.53 6.77 -32.48
C ILE A 85 12.58 7.80 -33.07
N GLU A 86 12.89 8.35 -34.25
CA GLU A 86 11.94 9.20 -34.98
C GLU A 86 10.69 8.40 -35.34
N TRP A 87 9.52 8.85 -34.86
CA TRP A 87 8.24 8.16 -35.02
C TRP A 87 7.28 8.86 -35.99
N GLY A 88 7.77 9.90 -36.69
CA GLY A 88 7.03 10.69 -37.67
C GLY A 88 6.64 12.08 -37.13
N GLU A 89 6.40 13.02 -38.04
CA GLU A 89 5.91 14.38 -37.71
C GLU A 89 6.77 15.13 -36.67
N GLY A 90 8.08 14.86 -36.63
CA GLY A 90 9.01 15.45 -35.65
C GLY A 90 8.89 14.88 -34.23
N GLN A 91 8.14 13.79 -34.05
CA GLN A 91 7.98 13.09 -32.77
C GLN A 91 9.09 12.05 -32.60
N THR A 92 9.58 11.93 -31.36
CA THR A 92 10.61 10.95 -30.98
C THR A 92 10.06 10.02 -29.91
N ALA A 93 10.15 8.72 -30.12
CA ALA A 93 9.80 7.71 -29.13
C ALA A 93 11.06 7.20 -28.41
N PHE A 94 11.07 7.26 -27.09
CA PHE A 94 12.07 6.67 -26.21
C PHE A 94 11.62 5.33 -25.65
N VAL A 95 10.30 5.07 -25.61
CA VAL A 95 9.73 3.80 -25.15
C VAL A 95 8.71 3.31 -26.17
N VAL A 96 8.83 2.05 -26.55
CA VAL A 96 7.91 1.37 -27.47
C VAL A 96 7.27 0.20 -26.74
N ILE A 97 5.95 0.19 -26.69
CA ILE A 97 5.16 -0.80 -25.95
C ILE A 97 4.33 -1.62 -26.94
N GLY A 98 4.80 -2.82 -27.25
CA GLY A 98 4.08 -3.75 -28.11
C GLY A 98 2.93 -4.40 -27.38
N ILE A 99 1.76 -4.44 -28.01
CA ILE A 99 0.56 -5.03 -27.40
C ILE A 99 0.05 -6.17 -28.28
N ALA A 100 -0.06 -7.35 -27.69
CA ALA A 100 -0.80 -8.48 -28.22
C ALA A 100 -2.13 -8.58 -27.47
N ALA A 101 -3.24 -8.30 -28.14
CA ALA A 101 -4.58 -8.36 -27.55
C ALA A 101 -5.62 -8.86 -28.55
N ARG A 102 -6.53 -9.72 -28.09
CA ARG A 102 -7.65 -10.23 -28.91
C ARG A 102 -8.84 -9.26 -28.97
N SER A 103 -8.91 -8.35 -28.00
CA SER A 103 -10.02 -7.40 -27.82
C SER A 103 -9.51 -5.95 -27.65
N ASP A 104 -10.36 -5.04 -27.18
CA ASP A 104 -10.00 -3.64 -26.92
C ASP A 104 -9.15 -3.44 -25.65
N GLU A 105 -8.43 -4.47 -25.21
CA GLU A 105 -7.54 -4.44 -24.04
C GLU A 105 -6.42 -3.39 -24.15
N HIS A 106 -6.01 -3.02 -25.38
CA HIS A 106 -5.09 -1.90 -25.58
C HIS A 106 -5.65 -0.56 -25.03
N LEU A 107 -6.98 -0.38 -24.98
CA LEU A 107 -7.60 0.78 -24.35
C LEU A 107 -7.44 0.79 -22.82
N ALA A 108 -7.35 -0.39 -22.20
CA ALA A 108 -7.08 -0.47 -20.75
C ALA A 108 -5.65 0.00 -20.44
N LEU A 109 -4.68 -0.34 -21.29
CA LEU A 109 -3.32 0.17 -21.18
C LEU A 109 -3.25 1.68 -21.43
N LEU A 110 -3.97 2.18 -22.45
CA LEU A 110 -4.08 3.63 -22.69
C LEU A 110 -4.57 4.38 -21.44
N ARG A 111 -5.60 3.85 -20.76
CA ARG A 111 -6.11 4.42 -19.50
C ARG A 111 -5.08 4.41 -18.37
N GLN A 112 -4.21 3.40 -18.33
CA GLN A 112 -3.13 3.37 -17.34
C GLN A 112 -2.01 4.35 -17.68
N LEU A 113 -1.78 4.64 -18.96
CA LEU A 113 -0.71 5.53 -19.40
C LEU A 113 -1.12 7.02 -19.39
N THR A 114 -2.40 7.35 -19.14
CA THR A 114 -2.87 8.74 -19.23
C THR A 114 -2.13 9.73 -18.33
N HIS A 115 -1.60 9.30 -17.17
CA HIS A 115 -0.80 10.18 -16.31
C HIS A 115 0.57 10.49 -16.94
N VAL A 116 1.23 9.50 -17.55
CA VAL A 116 2.52 9.68 -18.23
C VAL A 116 2.40 10.65 -19.39
N LEU A 117 1.31 10.52 -20.16
CA LEU A 117 1.06 11.35 -21.34
C LEU A 117 0.72 12.81 -21.01
N SER A 118 0.44 13.12 -19.74
CA SER A 118 0.08 14.47 -19.29
C SER A 118 1.27 15.23 -18.69
N ASP A 119 2.43 14.59 -18.54
CA ASP A 119 3.61 15.15 -17.86
C ASP A 119 4.85 15.12 -18.77
N ASP A 120 5.22 16.29 -19.28
CA ASP A 120 6.35 16.47 -20.20
C ASP A 120 7.71 16.10 -19.58
N SER A 121 7.82 16.09 -18.25
CA SER A 121 9.06 15.72 -17.55
C SER A 121 9.36 14.23 -17.60
N VAL A 122 8.35 13.40 -17.87
CA VAL A 122 8.49 11.94 -17.88
C VAL A 122 9.26 11.46 -19.10
N ALA A 123 9.15 12.13 -20.25
CA ALA A 123 9.86 11.72 -21.47
C ALA A 123 11.38 11.63 -21.29
N GLU A 124 11.96 12.61 -20.58
CA GLU A 124 13.39 12.65 -20.29
C GLU A 124 13.81 11.54 -19.29
N GLN A 125 12.96 11.24 -18.32
CA GLN A 125 13.18 10.16 -17.36
C GLN A 125 13.12 8.78 -18.05
N LEU A 126 12.12 8.57 -18.92
CA LEU A 126 11.99 7.35 -19.71
C LEU A 126 13.22 7.11 -20.59
N ALA A 127 13.83 8.18 -21.14
CA ALA A 127 15.04 8.07 -21.95
C ALA A 127 16.30 7.74 -21.13
N LYS A 128 16.39 8.22 -19.89
CA LYS A 128 17.61 8.17 -19.07
C LYS A 128 17.65 7.04 -18.04
N THR A 129 16.50 6.49 -17.67
CA THR A 129 16.45 5.44 -16.65
C THR A 129 17.30 4.23 -17.05
N THR A 130 17.94 3.62 -16.05
CA THR A 130 18.74 2.39 -16.20
C THR A 130 18.20 1.26 -15.32
N SER A 131 17.04 1.45 -14.68
CA SER A 131 16.39 0.48 -13.80
C SER A 131 15.08 0.01 -14.40
N THR A 132 14.91 -1.31 -14.45
CA THR A 132 13.68 -1.94 -14.96
C THR A 132 12.50 -1.60 -14.08
N GLU A 133 12.71 -1.57 -12.77
CA GLU A 133 11.76 -1.18 -11.75
C GLU A 133 11.35 0.28 -11.89
N GLU A 134 12.30 1.18 -12.15
CA GLU A 134 12.01 2.60 -12.40
C GLU A 134 11.16 2.78 -13.64
N LEU A 135 11.55 2.18 -14.77
CA LEU A 135 10.76 2.24 -15.99
C LEU A 135 9.35 1.66 -15.80
N ARG A 136 9.23 0.52 -15.12
CA ARG A 136 7.93 -0.09 -14.78
C ARG A 136 7.09 0.89 -13.97
N SER A 137 7.68 1.49 -12.95
CA SER A 137 7.00 2.37 -12.00
C SER A 137 6.47 3.62 -12.72
N LEU A 138 7.31 4.27 -13.52
CA LEU A 138 6.94 5.40 -14.37
C LEU A 138 5.74 5.06 -15.26
N LEU A 139 5.79 3.93 -15.98
CA LEU A 139 4.73 3.49 -16.88
C LEU A 139 3.44 3.10 -16.15
N MET A 140 3.53 2.51 -14.95
CA MET A 140 2.36 2.09 -14.17
C MET A 140 1.77 3.24 -13.33
N GLY A 141 2.46 4.38 -13.23
CA GLY A 141 2.05 5.47 -12.33
C GLY A 141 2.27 5.16 -10.86
N GLU A 142 3.04 4.11 -10.60
CA GLU A 142 3.64 3.85 -9.30
C GLU A 142 4.75 4.91 -9.19
N LYS A 143 4.58 5.96 -8.39
CA LYS A 143 5.74 6.78 -8.05
C LYS A 143 6.75 5.82 -7.40
N LEU A 144 8.00 5.83 -7.87
CA LEU A 144 9.13 5.36 -7.06
C LEU A 144 9.23 6.30 -5.87
N THR A 145 8.37 6.09 -4.89
CA THR A 145 8.57 6.63 -3.56
C THR A 145 9.84 5.98 -3.06
N ALA A 146 10.92 6.75 -2.94
CA ALA A 146 12.06 6.34 -2.12
C ALA A 146 11.50 5.87 -0.77
N GLU A 147 11.90 4.70 -0.29
CA GLU A 147 11.34 4.12 0.94
C GLU A 147 11.37 5.16 2.06
N PHE A 148 10.24 5.32 2.76
CA PHE A 148 10.18 6.14 3.96
C PHE A 148 11.24 5.66 4.97
N GLN A 149 12.21 6.53 5.25
CA GLN A 149 13.32 6.17 6.13
C GLN A 149 12.94 6.42 7.58
N PHE A 150 12.58 5.34 8.29
CA PHE A 150 12.45 5.35 9.73
C PHE A 150 12.83 3.97 10.30
N ASP A 151 13.88 3.94 11.12
CA ASP A 151 14.41 2.72 11.74
C ASP A 151 14.91 3.02 13.16
N ALA A 152 15.30 1.97 13.90
CA ALA A 152 15.73 2.11 15.29
C ALA A 152 16.96 3.03 15.47
N SER A 153 17.81 3.20 14.46
CA SER A 153 18.95 4.13 14.49
C SER A 153 18.54 5.60 14.36
N LEU A 154 17.30 5.88 13.99
CA LEU A 154 16.70 7.22 13.95
C LEU A 154 15.90 7.54 15.22
N ILE A 155 15.97 6.65 16.22
CA ILE A 155 15.34 6.85 17.53
C ILE A 155 16.43 7.10 18.57
N ALA A 156 16.25 8.14 19.37
CA ALA A 156 17.12 8.50 20.49
C ALA A 156 16.32 8.58 21.78
N LEU A 157 16.49 7.61 22.66
CA LEU A 157 15.84 7.59 23.97
C LEU A 157 16.83 8.07 25.03
N ASP A 158 16.30 8.55 26.16
CA ASP A 158 17.09 8.94 27.33
C ASP A 158 18.17 9.97 27.00
N VAL A 159 17.82 10.98 26.20
CA VAL A 159 18.73 12.06 25.81
C VAL A 159 18.93 13.01 26.99
N ALA A 160 20.19 13.28 27.36
CA ALA A 160 20.50 14.34 28.32
C ALA A 160 20.26 15.72 27.68
N ALA A 161 19.00 16.18 27.74
CA ALA A 161 18.55 17.43 27.16
C ALA A 161 17.62 18.16 28.13
N ASP A 162 17.78 19.48 28.17
CA ASP A 162 17.02 20.44 28.98
C ASP A 162 16.41 21.57 28.13
N SER A 163 16.48 21.44 26.80
CA SER A 163 15.91 22.40 25.84
C SER A 163 15.48 21.71 24.54
N LEU A 164 14.49 22.30 23.86
CA LEU A 164 14.09 21.84 22.52
C LEU A 164 15.25 21.92 21.51
N MET A 165 16.10 22.94 21.61
CA MET A 165 17.24 23.12 20.70
C MET A 165 18.18 21.91 20.68
N THR A 166 18.47 21.32 21.85
CA THR A 166 19.31 20.10 21.94
C THR A 166 18.65 18.92 21.23
N LEU A 167 17.33 18.74 21.39
CA LEU A 167 16.58 17.67 20.71
C LEU A 167 16.50 17.90 19.19
N GLN A 168 16.26 19.15 18.76
CA GLN A 168 16.22 19.55 17.35
C GLN A 168 17.55 19.30 16.66
N ALA A 169 18.67 19.72 17.28
CA ALA A 169 20.00 19.52 16.72
C ALA A 169 20.35 18.03 16.58
N LEU A 170 19.99 17.20 17.57
CA LEU A 170 20.18 15.76 17.52
C LEU A 170 19.39 15.12 16.38
N ASN A 171 18.10 15.45 16.28
CA ASN A 171 17.20 14.93 15.26
C ASN A 171 17.66 15.34 13.85
N ALA A 172 17.94 16.63 13.63
CA ALA A 172 18.41 17.17 12.35
C ALA A 172 19.74 16.52 11.93
N GLY A 173 20.68 16.33 12.86
CA GLY A 173 21.94 15.65 12.57
C GLY A 173 21.77 14.18 12.14
N ARG A 174 20.81 13.46 12.73
CA ARG A 174 20.49 12.07 12.32
C ARG A 174 19.88 12.00 10.92
N LEU A 175 18.92 12.87 10.61
CA LEU A 175 18.34 12.98 9.27
C LEU A 175 19.39 13.34 8.23
N GLN A 176 20.31 14.26 8.56
CA GLN A 176 21.39 14.63 7.66
C GLN A 176 22.36 13.47 7.41
N LYS A 177 22.68 12.68 8.46
CA LYS A 177 23.58 11.54 8.37
C LYS A 177 23.09 10.45 7.40
N ILE A 178 21.78 10.21 7.34
CA ILE A 178 21.17 9.26 6.39
C ILE A 178 20.92 9.88 5.01
N GLY A 179 21.29 11.15 4.79
CA GLY A 179 21.07 11.85 3.53
C GLY A 179 19.61 12.23 3.26
N ALA A 180 18.74 12.20 4.28
CA ALA A 180 17.34 12.58 4.11
C ALA A 180 17.14 14.09 3.95
N VAL A 181 18.09 14.89 4.47
CA VAL A 181 18.00 16.36 4.48
C VAL A 181 19.34 17.01 4.18
N ASN A 182 19.30 18.25 3.69
CA ASN A 182 20.49 19.07 3.42
C ASN A 182 20.76 20.12 4.54
N ALA A 183 21.81 20.92 4.37
CA ALA A 183 22.19 21.95 5.35
C ALA A 183 21.13 23.04 5.58
N GLN A 184 20.29 23.32 4.57
CA GLN A 184 19.21 24.32 4.69
C GLN A 184 18.13 23.83 5.67
N PHE A 185 17.75 22.55 5.57
CA PHE A 185 16.82 21.93 6.52
C PHE A 185 17.36 22.02 7.95
N VAL A 186 18.64 21.67 8.15
CA VAL A 186 19.26 21.69 9.48
C VAL A 186 19.22 23.09 10.07
N SER A 187 19.56 24.12 9.28
CA SER A 187 19.52 25.52 9.72
C SER A 187 18.10 25.97 10.07
N ASP A 188 17.10 25.61 9.26
CA ASP A 188 15.71 26.00 9.49
C ASP A 188 15.16 25.33 10.75
N VAL A 189 15.30 24.01 10.86
CA VAL A 189 14.82 23.23 12.00
C VAL A 189 15.41 23.70 13.32
N ILE A 190 16.68 24.11 13.38
CA ILE A 190 17.30 24.58 14.63
C ILE A 190 16.76 25.96 15.05
N THR A 191 16.40 26.83 14.10
CA THR A 191 16.01 28.21 14.37
C THR A 191 14.51 28.39 14.56
N ARG A 192 13.70 27.44 14.07
CA ARG A 192 12.25 27.47 14.16
C ARG A 192 11.77 26.77 15.44
N LYS A 193 10.77 27.35 16.13
CA LYS A 193 10.15 26.71 17.29
C LYS A 193 9.29 25.51 16.83
N PRO A 194 9.47 24.32 17.43
CA PRO A 194 8.61 23.17 17.17
C PRO A 194 7.14 23.44 17.53
N LEU A 195 6.23 22.73 16.88
CA LEU A 195 4.80 22.76 17.18
C LEU A 195 4.50 21.86 18.38
N ASN A 196 3.86 22.42 19.41
CA ASN A 196 3.34 21.65 20.53
C ASN A 196 2.03 20.96 20.10
N LEU A 197 1.97 19.63 20.17
CA LEU A 197 0.78 18.85 19.84
C LEU A 197 -0.05 18.47 21.09
N GLY A 198 0.40 18.87 22.29
CA GLY A 198 -0.17 18.49 23.57
C GLY A 198 0.36 17.17 24.11
N GLN A 199 0.00 16.86 25.36
CA GLN A 199 0.38 15.61 26.05
C GLN A 199 1.91 15.35 26.10
N GLY A 200 2.73 16.41 26.02
CA GLY A 200 4.19 16.30 26.03
C GLY A 200 4.83 15.99 24.67
N ILE A 201 4.05 15.92 23.59
CA ILE A 201 4.53 15.61 22.24
C ILE A 201 4.74 16.90 21.44
N TRP A 202 5.89 17.02 20.80
CA TRP A 202 6.24 18.13 19.92
C TRP A 202 6.63 17.62 18.53
N LEU A 203 6.31 18.42 17.52
CA LEU A 203 6.59 18.16 16.11
C LEU A 203 7.50 19.26 15.54
N SER A 204 8.54 18.84 14.83
CA SER A 204 9.43 19.74 14.11
C SER A 204 9.53 19.29 12.64
N ASP A 205 9.51 20.27 11.74
CA ASP A 205 9.63 20.06 10.31
C ASP A 205 10.26 21.31 9.66
N SER A 206 10.53 21.20 8.36
CA SER A 206 10.95 22.32 7.52
C SER A 206 10.32 22.16 6.14
N THR A 207 9.97 23.27 5.50
CA THR A 207 9.54 23.30 4.09
C THR A 207 10.74 23.27 3.13
N GLU A 208 11.94 23.54 3.64
CA GLU A 208 13.18 23.65 2.89
C GLU A 208 14.13 22.47 3.17
N GLY A 209 14.84 22.03 2.14
CA GLY A 209 15.96 21.10 2.30
C GLY A 209 15.62 19.62 2.55
N ASN A 210 14.36 19.23 2.32
CA ASN A 210 13.92 17.82 2.30
C ASN A 210 14.43 17.14 1.02
N LEU A 211 15.13 16.01 1.15
CA LEU A 211 15.64 15.23 0.01
C LEU A 211 14.91 13.90 -0.15
N THR A 212 14.60 13.22 0.95
CA THR A 212 13.77 12.01 0.98
C THR A 212 12.88 12.01 2.21
N SER A 213 11.74 11.33 2.14
CA SER A 213 10.81 11.23 3.26
C SER A 213 11.40 10.38 4.37
N ALA A 214 11.46 10.94 5.57
CA ALA A 214 12.07 10.30 6.73
C ALA A 214 11.50 10.83 8.04
N ALA A 215 11.62 10.05 9.11
CA ALA A 215 11.31 10.49 10.47
C ALA A 215 12.47 10.21 11.42
N THR A 216 12.55 11.01 12.49
CA THR A 216 13.47 10.80 13.60
C THR A 216 12.78 11.24 14.88
N LEU A 217 13.13 10.60 16.00
CA LEU A 217 12.46 10.82 17.27
C LEU A 217 13.47 10.89 18.40
N SER A 218 13.28 11.85 19.30
CA SER A 218 14.04 11.93 20.53
C SER A 218 13.16 12.09 21.77
N ARG A 219 13.56 11.43 22.88
CA ARG A 219 12.98 11.62 24.22
C ARG A 219 14.08 12.00 25.21
N PRO A 220 13.90 13.05 26.02
CA PRO A 220 14.86 13.37 27.07
C PRO A 220 14.78 12.35 28.21
N VAL A 221 15.86 12.23 29.01
CA VAL A 221 15.89 11.40 30.25
C VAL A 221 14.77 11.82 31.21
N GLN A 222 14.53 13.12 31.30
CA GLN A 222 13.48 13.71 32.11
C GLN A 222 12.73 14.74 31.27
N ALA A 223 11.40 14.65 31.27
CA ALA A 223 10.59 15.69 30.65
C ALA A 223 10.86 17.04 31.33
N PHE A 224 10.96 18.10 30.53
CA PHE A 224 11.22 19.47 30.99
C PHE A 224 10.12 20.41 30.48
N ASP A 225 10.11 21.64 30.95
CA ASP A 225 9.16 22.66 30.52
C ASP A 225 9.83 23.64 29.55
N GLU A 226 9.15 23.96 28.45
CA GLU A 226 9.51 25.02 27.51
C GLU A 226 8.32 25.97 27.39
N ASP A 227 8.49 27.24 27.78
CA ASP A 227 7.41 28.24 27.80
C ASP A 227 6.14 27.80 28.56
N GLY A 228 6.30 27.02 29.62
CA GLY A 228 5.19 26.51 30.45
C GLY A 228 4.50 25.27 29.87
N GLU A 229 5.01 24.72 28.78
CA GLU A 229 4.50 23.52 28.13
C GLU A 229 5.48 22.37 28.30
N LYS A 230 4.96 21.19 28.64
CA LYS A 230 5.80 20.01 28.88
C LYS A 230 6.39 19.49 27.57
N VAL A 231 7.68 19.16 27.59
CA VAL A 231 8.41 18.49 26.51
C VAL A 231 8.83 17.11 26.98
N ALA A 232 8.25 16.06 26.39
CA ALA A 232 8.56 14.67 26.70
C ALA A 232 8.99 13.85 25.47
N LEU A 233 8.69 14.33 24.26
CA LEU A 233 9.08 13.70 23.00
C LEU A 233 9.10 14.75 21.89
N LEU A 234 10.16 14.73 21.07
CA LEU A 234 10.24 15.51 19.84
C LEU A 234 10.33 14.58 18.63
N LEU A 235 9.30 14.64 17.77
CA LEU A 235 9.30 14.04 16.44
C LEU A 235 9.78 15.07 15.43
N THR A 236 10.76 14.73 14.60
CA THR A 236 11.18 15.57 13.46
C THR A 236 10.97 14.82 12.15
N LEU A 237 10.33 15.47 11.18
CA LEU A 237 10.01 14.88 9.89
C LEU A 237 10.75 15.59 8.75
N SER A 238 11.26 14.81 7.81
CA SER A 238 11.57 15.27 6.47
C SER A 238 10.45 14.81 5.53
N VAL A 239 9.87 15.74 4.78
CA VAL A 239 8.69 15.50 3.95
C VAL A 239 9.02 15.79 2.49
N ALA A 240 9.35 14.73 1.74
CA ALA A 240 9.57 14.82 0.29
C ALA A 240 8.36 14.33 -0.53
N ASP A 241 7.49 13.54 0.10
CA ASP A 241 6.24 13.02 -0.47
C ASP A 241 5.17 12.81 0.63
N GLN A 242 4.13 12.03 0.35
CA GLN A 242 3.01 11.81 1.27
C GLN A 242 3.28 10.74 2.34
N GLN A 243 4.37 9.97 2.27
CA GLN A 243 4.60 8.86 3.21
C GLN A 243 4.63 9.29 4.69
N PRO A 244 5.25 10.43 5.08
CA PRO A 244 5.24 10.88 6.48
C PRO A 244 3.84 11.22 7.02
N LEU A 245 2.84 11.40 6.15
CA LEU A 245 1.46 11.65 6.59
C LEU A 245 0.87 10.47 7.34
N ALA A 246 1.29 9.23 7.06
CA ALA A 246 0.84 8.05 7.81
C ALA A 246 1.23 8.15 9.29
N VAL A 247 2.48 8.56 9.56
CA VAL A 247 2.98 8.81 10.92
C VAL A 247 2.19 9.91 11.61
N LEU A 248 1.91 11.00 10.90
CA LEU A 248 1.15 12.14 11.44
C LEU A 248 -0.30 11.79 11.74
N ASN A 249 -0.96 11.01 10.87
CA ASN A 249 -2.34 10.55 11.07
C ASN A 249 -2.42 9.67 12.32
N TYR A 250 -1.56 8.67 12.43
CA TYR A 250 -1.52 7.81 13.61
C TYR A 250 -1.24 8.60 14.90
N LEU A 251 -0.30 9.55 14.83
CA LEU A 251 -0.01 10.43 15.96
C LEU A 251 -1.24 11.27 16.35
N SER A 252 -1.95 11.82 15.37
CA SER A 252 -3.18 12.56 15.58
C SER A 252 -4.24 11.69 16.26
N ASP A 253 -4.48 10.47 15.78
CA ASP A 253 -5.46 9.55 16.35
C ASP A 253 -5.13 9.17 17.80
N LEU A 254 -3.85 8.91 18.09
CA LEU A 254 -3.37 8.68 19.46
C LEU A 254 -3.63 9.87 20.39
N LEU A 255 -3.34 11.08 19.92
CA LEU A 255 -3.51 12.29 20.70
C LEU A 255 -4.98 12.59 20.95
N LEU A 256 -5.83 12.46 19.92
CA LEU A 256 -7.29 12.59 20.06
C LEU A 256 -7.86 11.58 21.06
N ALA A 257 -7.31 10.36 21.10
CA ALA A 257 -7.68 9.32 22.05
C ALA A 257 -7.07 9.49 23.46
N ASN A 258 -6.30 10.56 23.72
CA ASN A 258 -5.53 10.78 24.97
C ASN A 258 -4.61 9.61 25.34
N LYS A 259 -3.96 8.99 24.34
CA LYS A 259 -3.11 7.79 24.51
C LYS A 259 -1.61 8.06 24.28
N ALA A 260 -1.15 9.31 24.42
CA ALA A 260 0.25 9.68 24.21
C ALA A 260 1.24 8.87 25.07
N GLU A 261 0.82 8.40 26.25
CA GLU A 261 1.65 7.55 27.13
C GLU A 261 2.18 6.29 26.43
N ARG A 262 1.48 5.79 25.40
CA ARG A 262 1.97 4.67 24.57
C ARG A 262 3.30 5.00 23.89
N LEU A 263 3.47 6.23 23.43
CA LEU A 263 4.73 6.70 22.83
C LEU A 263 5.76 7.09 23.90
N LEU A 264 5.30 7.70 25.00
CA LEU A 264 6.21 8.18 26.05
C LEU A 264 6.90 7.06 26.83
N ASN A 265 6.27 5.89 26.95
CA ASN A 265 6.79 4.75 27.73
C ASN A 265 7.35 3.61 26.86
N ALA A 266 7.17 3.65 25.54
CA ALA A 266 7.62 2.59 24.63
C ALA A 266 9.16 2.51 24.52
N ASP A 267 9.70 1.33 24.20
CA ASP A 267 11.09 1.20 23.76
C ASP A 267 11.25 1.56 22.27
N ALA A 268 12.47 1.58 21.75
CA ALA A 268 12.73 2.00 20.36
C ALA A 268 12.06 1.07 19.33
N VAL A 269 11.98 -0.23 19.62
CA VAL A 269 11.34 -1.22 18.74
C VAL A 269 9.84 -1.00 18.71
N THR A 270 9.22 -0.79 19.87
CA THR A 270 7.79 -0.52 19.99
C THR A 270 7.45 0.83 19.37
N LEU A 271 8.26 1.87 19.56
CA LEU A 271 8.07 3.17 18.90
C LEU A 271 8.13 3.06 17.38
N LEU A 272 9.13 2.33 16.87
CA LEU A 272 9.24 2.05 15.45
C LEU A 272 7.95 1.37 14.96
N ALA A 273 7.54 0.27 15.59
CA ALA A 273 6.32 -0.45 15.22
C ALA A 273 5.07 0.43 15.29
N LEU A 274 4.88 1.24 16.35
CA LEU A 274 3.72 2.11 16.50
C LEU A 274 3.64 3.18 15.39
N LEU A 275 4.78 3.65 14.89
CA LEU A 275 4.86 4.78 13.96
C LEU A 275 5.14 4.37 12.51
N THR A 276 5.58 3.14 12.22
CA THR A 276 5.81 2.64 10.84
C THR A 276 4.83 1.58 10.38
N SER A 277 4.18 0.86 11.29
CA SER A 277 3.19 -0.14 10.89
C SER A 277 1.95 0.64 10.40
N GLU A 278 1.29 0.34 9.27
CA GLU A 278 0.81 -0.99 8.82
C GLU A 278 0.27 -1.87 9.96
N VAL A 279 -0.04 -1.26 11.11
CA VAL A 279 -1.18 -1.73 11.89
C VAL A 279 -2.32 -1.37 10.96
N GLU A 280 -2.77 -2.33 10.12
CA GLU A 280 -4.21 -2.51 10.00
C GLU A 280 -4.68 -2.23 11.41
N GLU A 281 -5.42 -1.12 11.60
CA GLU A 281 -6.05 -0.84 12.86
C GLU A 281 -6.42 -2.21 13.41
N GLU A 282 -6.07 -2.50 14.66
CA GLU A 282 -7.01 -3.25 15.45
C GLU A 282 -8.32 -2.43 15.47
N ASN A 283 -8.98 -2.28 14.32
CA ASN A 283 -10.38 -2.56 14.11
C ASN A 283 -10.59 -4.01 14.54
N THR A 284 -10.41 -4.18 15.86
CA THR A 284 -11.27 -4.92 16.76
C THR A 284 -11.65 -6.29 16.26
N THR A 285 -10.75 -6.97 15.54
CA THR A 285 -10.98 -8.33 15.07
C THR A 285 -10.58 -9.28 16.18
N LEU A 286 -11.48 -9.44 17.15
CA LEU A 286 -11.30 -10.37 18.25
C LEU A 286 -11.87 -11.73 17.87
N SER A 287 -11.31 -12.80 18.44
CA SER A 287 -11.85 -14.15 18.29
C SER A 287 -11.97 -14.86 19.63
N ALA A 288 -13.04 -15.64 19.80
CA ALA A 288 -13.26 -16.50 20.94
C ALA A 288 -13.81 -17.86 20.51
N GLU A 289 -13.48 -18.91 21.26
CA GLU A 289 -13.91 -20.28 20.98
C GLU A 289 -14.82 -20.81 22.08
N TYR A 290 -15.91 -21.46 21.68
CA TYR A 290 -16.90 -22.01 22.60
C TYR A 290 -17.32 -23.42 22.19
N VAL A 291 -17.55 -24.28 23.18
CA VAL A 291 -18.06 -25.64 22.98
C VAL A 291 -19.58 -25.65 23.09
N ILE A 292 -20.28 -26.15 22.06
CA ILE A 292 -21.73 -26.26 22.08
C ILE A 292 -22.17 -27.47 22.92
N ARG A 293 -23.00 -27.22 23.94
CA ARG A 293 -23.47 -28.25 24.88
C ARG A 293 -24.91 -28.72 24.64
N ASN A 294 -25.67 -28.01 23.80
CA ASN A 294 -27.04 -28.36 23.44
C ASN A 294 -27.12 -29.78 22.86
N GLU A 295 -28.06 -30.60 23.35
CA GLU A 295 -28.21 -32.02 22.99
C GLU A 295 -28.28 -32.27 21.48
N HIS A 296 -28.97 -31.39 20.75
CA HIS A 296 -29.15 -31.50 19.31
C HIS A 296 -28.30 -30.51 18.51
N GLY A 297 -27.31 -29.86 19.15
CA GLY A 297 -26.45 -28.85 18.51
C GLY A 297 -27.21 -27.57 18.12
N LEU A 298 -26.73 -26.85 17.09
CA LEU A 298 -27.35 -25.58 16.65
C LEU A 298 -28.43 -25.80 15.58
N HIS A 299 -29.58 -26.31 15.99
CA HIS A 299 -30.79 -26.31 15.15
C HIS A 299 -31.55 -24.98 15.25
N ALA A 300 -32.75 -24.90 14.66
CA ALA A 300 -33.51 -23.66 14.54
C ALA A 300 -33.71 -22.88 15.85
N ARG A 301 -33.93 -23.57 16.99
CA ARG A 301 -34.20 -22.92 18.29
C ARG A 301 -32.95 -22.29 18.93
N PRO A 302 -31.90 -23.05 19.30
CA PRO A 302 -30.68 -22.47 19.84
C PRO A 302 -29.95 -21.59 18.82
N GLY A 303 -30.05 -21.90 17.53
CA GLY A 303 -29.57 -21.03 16.45
C GLY A 303 -30.26 -19.66 16.44
N THR A 304 -31.58 -19.60 16.66
CA THR A 304 -32.31 -18.31 16.72
C THR A 304 -31.90 -17.50 17.95
N ALA A 305 -31.73 -18.14 19.11
CA ALA A 305 -31.25 -17.47 20.32
C ALA A 305 -29.86 -16.84 20.10
N LEU A 306 -28.92 -17.61 19.53
CA LEU A 306 -27.58 -17.14 19.20
C LEU A 306 -27.61 -15.95 18.22
N VAL A 307 -28.35 -16.07 17.12
CA VAL A 307 -28.47 -14.98 16.13
C VAL A 307 -29.07 -13.72 16.74
N ASN A 308 -30.05 -13.85 17.65
CA ASN A 308 -30.67 -12.72 18.32
C ASN A 308 -29.71 -12.00 19.28
N VAL A 309 -28.74 -12.70 19.88
CA VAL A 309 -27.66 -12.07 20.66
C VAL A 309 -26.73 -11.31 19.72
N ILE A 310 -26.26 -11.95 18.65
CA ILE A 310 -25.35 -11.36 17.67
C ILE A 310 -25.93 -10.08 17.04
N LYS A 311 -27.23 -10.04 16.77
CA LYS A 311 -27.92 -8.88 16.18
C LYS A 311 -28.00 -7.64 17.08
N LYS A 312 -27.64 -7.72 18.36
CA LYS A 312 -27.62 -6.58 19.28
C LYS A 312 -26.37 -5.70 19.14
N PHE A 313 -25.38 -6.18 18.40
CA PHE A 313 -24.07 -5.56 18.24
C PHE A 313 -23.89 -5.09 16.81
N ASP A 314 -23.15 -4.00 16.64
CA ASP A 314 -22.85 -3.39 15.34
C ASP A 314 -21.69 -4.10 14.64
N SER A 315 -20.80 -4.76 15.38
CA SER A 315 -19.71 -5.59 14.87
C SER A 315 -20.11 -6.59 13.78
N GLU A 316 -19.28 -6.73 12.76
CA GLU A 316 -19.33 -7.86 11.84
C GLU A 316 -18.89 -9.14 12.57
N ILE A 317 -19.79 -10.11 12.68
CA ILE A 317 -19.54 -11.34 13.43
C ILE A 317 -19.69 -12.55 12.51
N THR A 318 -18.62 -13.35 12.41
CA THR A 318 -18.61 -14.63 11.70
C THR A 318 -18.47 -15.80 12.67
N VAL A 319 -18.99 -16.96 12.27
CA VAL A 319 -18.98 -18.20 13.05
C VAL A 319 -18.39 -19.32 12.20
N THR A 320 -17.43 -20.04 12.74
CA THR A 320 -16.77 -21.17 12.07
C THR A 320 -16.89 -22.42 12.94
N ASN A 321 -17.35 -23.53 12.36
CA ASN A 321 -17.35 -24.84 13.01
C ASN A 321 -15.99 -25.52 12.80
N LEU A 322 -15.17 -25.56 13.86
CA LEU A 322 -13.80 -26.09 13.81
C LEU A 322 -13.77 -27.61 13.64
N ASP A 323 -14.83 -28.30 14.09
CA ASP A 323 -15.04 -29.73 13.89
C ASP A 323 -15.84 -30.04 12.60
N GLY A 324 -16.05 -29.03 11.74
CA GLY A 324 -16.82 -29.11 10.51
C GLY A 324 -16.00 -28.83 9.25
N SER A 325 -16.60 -28.12 8.29
CA SER A 325 -15.94 -27.76 7.03
C SER A 325 -14.87 -26.67 7.16
N GLY A 326 -14.76 -26.03 8.33
CA GLY A 326 -13.84 -24.91 8.58
C GLY A 326 -14.17 -23.61 7.85
N LYS A 327 -15.27 -23.54 7.08
CA LYS A 327 -15.67 -22.32 6.37
C LYS A 327 -16.43 -21.37 7.30
N PRO A 328 -16.08 -20.07 7.34
CA PRO A 328 -16.82 -19.09 8.13
C PRO A 328 -18.20 -18.83 7.52
N ALA A 329 -19.19 -18.69 8.40
CA ALA A 329 -20.55 -18.28 8.09
C ALA A 329 -20.86 -16.93 8.73
N ASN A 330 -21.73 -16.14 8.11
CA ASN A 330 -22.24 -14.90 8.69
C ASN A 330 -23.10 -15.22 9.93
N GLY A 331 -22.67 -14.76 11.11
CA GLY A 331 -23.31 -15.05 12.40
C GLY A 331 -24.69 -14.42 12.59
N ARG A 332 -25.07 -13.43 11.77
CA ARG A 332 -26.41 -12.82 11.78
C ARG A 332 -27.44 -13.61 10.97
N SER A 333 -27.02 -14.62 10.22
CA SER A 333 -27.89 -15.43 9.36
C SER A 333 -28.19 -16.80 9.96
N LEU A 334 -29.42 -16.99 10.45
CA LEU A 334 -29.88 -18.28 11.00
C LEU A 334 -29.66 -19.43 10.00
N MET A 335 -30.00 -19.21 8.73
CA MET A 335 -29.83 -20.23 7.69
C MET A 335 -28.36 -20.64 7.53
N LYS A 336 -27.41 -19.67 7.54
CA LYS A 336 -25.99 -20.00 7.43
C LYS A 336 -25.43 -20.64 8.69
N VAL A 337 -25.88 -20.22 9.87
CA VAL A 337 -25.46 -20.82 11.16
C VAL A 337 -25.92 -22.27 11.26
N VAL A 338 -27.17 -22.59 10.90
CA VAL A 338 -27.68 -23.98 10.92
C VAL A 338 -26.97 -24.84 9.86
N ALA A 339 -26.64 -24.26 8.70
CA ALA A 339 -25.92 -24.97 7.64
C ALA A 339 -24.48 -25.37 8.02
N LEU A 340 -23.92 -24.83 9.11
CA LEU A 340 -22.62 -25.27 9.65
C LEU A 340 -22.65 -26.71 10.22
N GLY A 341 -23.84 -27.30 10.41
CA GLY A 341 -23.98 -28.69 10.84
C GLY A 341 -23.42 -28.96 12.24
N VAL A 342 -23.55 -27.99 13.15
CA VAL A 342 -22.97 -28.03 14.50
C VAL A 342 -23.70 -29.05 15.38
N LYS A 343 -22.97 -29.94 16.04
CA LYS A 343 -23.50 -30.95 16.98
C LYS A 343 -23.01 -30.68 18.41
N LYS A 344 -23.59 -31.38 19.39
CA LYS A 344 -23.09 -31.38 20.77
C LYS A 344 -21.59 -31.74 20.80
N GLY A 345 -20.82 -30.96 21.56
CA GLY A 345 -19.38 -31.13 21.73
C GLY A 345 -18.52 -30.44 20.66
N HIS A 346 -19.12 -29.86 19.61
CA HIS A 346 -18.37 -29.12 18.60
C HIS A 346 -17.83 -27.78 19.14
N HIS A 347 -16.66 -27.39 18.66
CA HIS A 347 -16.00 -26.13 18.91
C HIS A 347 -16.35 -25.13 17.81
N LEU A 348 -16.88 -23.99 18.22
CA LEU A 348 -17.16 -22.87 17.33
C LEU A 348 -16.20 -21.74 17.63
N ARG A 349 -15.56 -21.20 16.58
CA ARG A 349 -14.83 -19.94 16.64
C ARG A 349 -15.75 -18.82 16.18
N PHE A 350 -15.88 -17.80 17.01
CA PHE A 350 -16.52 -16.53 16.69
C PHE A 350 -15.44 -15.50 16.44
N THR A 351 -15.54 -14.79 15.32
CA THR A 351 -14.66 -13.67 15.00
C THR A 351 -15.53 -12.44 14.85
N ALA A 352 -15.31 -11.44 15.68
CA ALA A 352 -16.05 -10.17 15.71
C ALA A 352 -15.11 -9.05 15.28
N LYS A 353 -15.56 -8.16 14.39
CA LYS A 353 -14.85 -6.96 13.92
C LYS A 353 -15.75 -5.74 14.08
N GLY A 354 -15.37 -4.79 14.92
CA GLY A 354 -16.13 -3.57 15.21
C GLY A 354 -15.91 -3.06 16.63
N GLU A 355 -16.24 -1.80 16.90
CA GLU A 355 -15.94 -1.14 18.20
C GLU A 355 -16.50 -1.89 19.43
N ASP A 356 -17.59 -2.65 19.26
CA ASP A 356 -18.24 -3.45 20.29
C ASP A 356 -17.85 -4.96 20.27
N ALA A 357 -16.77 -5.33 19.58
CA ALA A 357 -16.37 -6.74 19.38
C ALA A 357 -16.14 -7.50 20.69
N GLU A 358 -15.50 -6.88 21.68
CA GLU A 358 -15.24 -7.52 22.98
C GLU A 358 -16.54 -7.81 23.73
N ALA A 359 -17.44 -6.82 23.78
CA ALA A 359 -18.75 -6.94 24.39
C ALA A 359 -19.60 -8.01 23.66
N ALA A 360 -19.52 -8.05 22.33
CA ALA A 360 -20.22 -9.04 21.51
C ALA A 360 -19.75 -10.46 21.83
N LEU A 361 -18.43 -10.71 21.84
CA LEU A 361 -17.88 -12.04 22.13
C LEU A 361 -18.22 -12.50 23.55
N LYS A 362 -18.19 -11.59 24.54
CA LYS A 362 -18.60 -11.89 25.91
C LYS A 362 -20.06 -12.31 26.01
N ALA A 363 -20.97 -11.54 25.41
CA ALA A 363 -22.40 -11.85 25.42
C ALA A 363 -22.73 -13.15 24.68
N ILE A 364 -22.02 -13.45 23.58
CA ILE A 364 -22.13 -14.74 22.88
C ILE A 364 -21.71 -15.88 23.81
N GLY A 365 -20.60 -15.75 24.51
CA GLY A 365 -20.12 -16.75 25.46
C GLY A 365 -21.12 -17.00 26.61
N GLU A 366 -21.67 -15.94 27.18
CA GLU A 366 -22.72 -16.02 28.21
C GLU A 366 -23.96 -16.78 27.69
N ALA A 367 -24.46 -16.42 26.52
CA ALA A 367 -25.63 -17.07 25.93
C ALA A 367 -25.39 -18.56 25.61
N ILE A 368 -24.18 -18.93 25.17
CA ILE A 368 -23.81 -20.34 24.95
C ILE A 368 -23.75 -21.09 26.28
N ASN A 369 -23.17 -20.49 27.32
CA ASN A 369 -23.09 -21.09 28.66
C ASN A 369 -24.48 -21.26 29.32
N GLU A 370 -25.44 -20.37 29.02
CA GLU A 370 -26.84 -20.48 29.45
C GLU A 370 -27.66 -21.50 28.63
N GLY A 371 -27.07 -22.10 27.59
CA GLY A 371 -27.70 -23.12 26.76
C GLY A 371 -28.62 -22.60 25.67
N LEU A 372 -28.48 -21.33 25.26
CA LEU A 372 -29.17 -20.73 24.10
C LEU A 372 -30.70 -20.91 24.10
N GLY A 373 -31.33 -20.72 25.27
CA GLY A 373 -32.78 -20.82 25.45
C GLY A 373 -33.31 -22.24 25.61
N GLU A 374 -32.44 -23.25 25.71
CA GLU A 374 -32.80 -24.64 26.05
C GLU A 374 -32.45 -25.03 27.49
N GLY A 375 -31.74 -24.16 28.21
CA GLY A 375 -31.17 -24.42 29.53
C GLY A 375 -29.77 -25.04 29.44
N ALA A 376 -28.91 -24.75 30.42
CA ALA A 376 -27.62 -25.42 30.54
C ALA A 376 -27.85 -26.91 30.86
N ALA A 377 -27.28 -27.80 30.06
CA ALA A 377 -27.28 -29.25 30.30
C ALA A 377 -26.22 -29.64 31.33
#